data_AF-A0A151WGS3-F1
#
_entry.id   AF-A0A151WGS3-F1
#
_cell.length_a   1.000
_cell.length_b   1.000
_cell.length_c   1.000
_cell.angle_alpha   90.00
_cell.angle_beta   90.00
_cell.angle_gamma   90.00
#
_symmetry.space_group_name_H-M   'P 1'
#
loop_
_entity.id
_entity.type
_entity.pdbx_description
1 polymer ?
#
loop_
_entity_poly.entity_id
_entity_poly.type
_entity_poly.pdbx_seq_one_letter_code
_entity_poly.pdbx_strand_id
1 'polypeptide(L)'
;MAFTEFYNVFGNLELMVMSLVETIVHAMTFSIVWLIHSNNLLKIVIDEMKKDIAEHKFENSEEEIIYYNYNRISKIFTYGSNVGMLVTTLLLYFRPLMYLAITNQELRNSTESFTLPYRIHTFFDITNLRTYTLMYLYLFPMIYIAICHMAAICLVIVLVFHICGELAILSYRIRHVEENSQIMLVHRFRNIVRMHLKIIR
;
A
#
# COMPACT_ATOMS: atom_id res chain seq x y z
N MET A 1 11.03 19.75 3.21
CA MET A 1 10.09 19.73 4.35
C MET A 1 10.37 18.53 5.26
N ALA A 2 10.19 17.27 4.83
CA ALA A 2 10.54 16.10 5.67
C ALA A 2 12.06 15.85 5.80
N PHE A 3 12.81 15.87 4.70
CA PHE A 3 14.28 15.70 4.71
C PHE A 3 15.02 16.81 5.47
N THR A 4 14.49 18.04 5.44
CA THR A 4 15.02 19.19 6.17
C THR A 4 14.78 19.08 7.67
N GLU A 5 13.63 18.54 8.08
CA GLU A 5 13.32 18.25 9.49
C GLU A 5 14.24 17.14 10.03
N PHE A 6 14.51 16.10 9.22
CA PHE A 6 15.47 15.04 9.58
C PHE A 6 16.87 15.60 9.87
N TYR A 7 17.33 16.56 9.07
CA TYR A 7 18.61 17.22 9.30
C TYR A 7 18.63 18.08 10.57
N ASN A 8 17.52 18.79 10.86
CA ASN A 8 17.41 19.65 12.04
C ASN A 8 17.31 18.86 13.36
N VAL A 9 16.80 17.63 13.31
CA VAL A 9 16.59 16.75 14.46
C VAL A 9 17.83 15.87 14.76
N PHE A 10 18.90 16.03 13.98
CA PHE A 10 20.13 15.26 14.10
C PHE A 10 20.79 15.47 15.48
N GLY A 11 20.74 14.44 16.34
CA GLY A 11 21.21 14.49 17.73
C GLY A 11 20.24 13.93 18.76
N ASN A 12 18.94 13.85 18.44
CA ASN A 12 17.94 13.17 19.26
C ASN A 12 17.43 11.90 18.55
N LEU A 13 17.83 10.72 19.07
CA LEU A 13 17.56 9.42 18.45
C LEU A 13 16.07 9.14 18.24
N GLU A 14 15.23 9.43 19.24
CA GLU A 14 13.80 9.14 19.19
C GLU A 14 13.11 9.97 18.09
N LEU A 15 13.40 11.28 18.07
CA LEU A 15 12.82 12.18 17.09
C LEU A 15 13.35 11.89 15.68
N MET A 16 14.61 11.46 15.56
CA MET A 16 15.23 11.11 14.29
C MET A 16 14.60 9.85 13.68
N VAL A 17 14.34 8.81 14.48
CA VAL A 17 13.69 7.58 14.01
C VAL A 17 12.29 7.89 13.48
N MET A 18 11.51 8.71 14.19
CA MET A 18 10.16 9.09 13.77
C MET A 18 10.17 9.85 12.44
N SER A 19 11.03 10.86 12.30
CA SER A 19 11.17 11.63 11.04
C SER A 19 11.69 10.79 9.88
N LEU A 20 12.57 9.81 10.17
CA LEU A 20 13.09 8.88 9.17
C LEU A 20 11.99 7.96 8.63
N VAL A 21 11.20 7.35 9.51
CA VAL A 21 10.09 6.46 9.13
C VAL A 21 9.09 7.20 8.25
N GLU A 22 8.70 8.41 8.63
CA GLU A 22 7.81 9.24 7.81
C GLU A 22 8.41 9.53 6.43
N THR A 23 9.70 9.91 6.37
CA THR A 23 10.36 10.23 5.10
C THR A 23 10.49 9.01 4.18
N ILE A 24 10.81 7.84 4.74
CA ILE A 24 10.92 6.57 3.99
C ILE A 24 9.56 6.22 3.38
N VAL A 25 8.47 6.31 4.14
CA VAL A 25 7.12 6.00 3.63
C VAL A 25 6.76 6.90 2.44
N HIS A 26 7.07 8.20 2.50
CA HIS A 26 6.82 9.11 1.38
C HIS A 26 7.68 8.77 0.15
N ALA A 27 8.97 8.49 0.35
CA ALA A 27 9.87 8.11 -0.73
C ALA A 27 9.46 6.78 -1.38
N MET A 28 9.07 5.78 -0.58
CA MET A 28 8.54 4.50 -1.08
C MET A 28 7.24 4.69 -1.86
N THR A 29 6.30 5.47 -1.33
CA THR A 29 5.03 5.77 -2.00
C THR A 29 5.26 6.40 -3.37
N PHE A 30 6.11 7.42 -3.43
CA PHE A 30 6.44 8.08 -4.69
C PHE A 30 7.09 7.12 -5.67
N SER A 31 8.04 6.29 -5.20
CA SER A 31 8.72 5.30 -6.03
C SER A 31 7.76 4.25 -6.59
N ILE A 32 6.85 3.72 -5.77
CA ILE A 32 5.87 2.71 -6.20
C ILE A 32 4.87 3.31 -7.19
N VAL A 33 4.33 4.50 -6.92
CA VAL A 33 3.39 5.17 -7.85
C VAL A 33 4.08 5.49 -9.17
N TRP A 34 5.33 5.96 -9.12
CA TRP A 34 6.14 6.20 -10.30
C TRP A 34 6.40 4.93 -11.11
N LEU A 35 6.71 3.82 -10.44
CA LEU A 35 6.87 2.51 -11.08
C LEU A 35 5.57 2.04 -11.73
N ILE A 36 4.42 2.18 -11.06
CA ILE A 36 3.11 1.81 -11.64
C ILE A 36 2.79 2.67 -12.86
N HIS A 37 3.08 3.97 -12.80
CA HIS A 37 2.80 4.89 -13.91
C HIS A 37 3.73 4.67 -15.11
N SER A 38 5.02 4.49 -14.86
CA SER A 38 6.05 4.45 -15.91
C SER A 38 6.21 3.06 -16.52
N ASN A 39 5.83 2.00 -15.80
CA ASN A 39 6.06 0.64 -16.25
C ASN A 39 4.86 0.10 -17.05
N ASN A 40 4.98 0.20 -18.37
CA ASN A 40 4.02 -0.39 -19.31
C ASN A 40 3.85 -1.92 -19.13
N LEU A 41 4.87 -2.63 -18.64
CA LEU A 41 4.77 -4.08 -18.39
C LEU A 41 3.79 -4.36 -17.25
N LEU A 42 3.84 -3.59 -16.17
CA LEU A 42 2.91 -3.78 -15.05
C LEU A 42 1.46 -3.56 -15.50
N LYS A 43 1.23 -2.55 -16.34
CA LYS A 43 -0.09 -2.30 -16.93
C LYS A 43 -0.59 -3.48 -17.76
N ILE A 44 0.27 -4.03 -18.64
CA ILE A 44 -0.06 -5.22 -19.44
C ILE A 44 -0.38 -6.41 -18.53
N VAL A 45 0.40 -6.64 -17.47
CA VAL A 45 0.16 -7.74 -16.53
C VAL A 45 -1.18 -7.58 -15.80
N ILE A 46 -1.54 -6.36 -15.38
CA ILE A 46 -2.83 -6.09 -14.75
C ILE A 46 -3.98 -6.33 -15.73
N ASP A 47 -3.83 -5.90 -16.98
CA ASP A 47 -4.86 -6.08 -18.02
C ASP A 47 -5.04 -7.56 -18.39
N GLU A 48 -3.93 -8.32 -18.52
CA GLU A 48 -3.97 -9.77 -18.73
C GLU A 48 -4.61 -10.49 -17.54
N MET A 49 -4.26 -10.13 -16.30
CA MET A 49 -4.91 -10.69 -15.10
C MET A 49 -6.42 -10.41 -15.10
N LYS A 50 -6.84 -9.18 -15.43
CA LYS A 50 -8.28 -8.85 -15.50
C LYS A 50 -9.00 -9.69 -16.54
N LYS A 51 -8.38 -9.87 -17.69
CA LYS A 51 -8.91 -10.72 -18.76
C LYS A 51 -8.98 -12.18 -18.34
N ASP A 52 -7.92 -12.69 -17.71
CA ASP A 52 -7.86 -14.06 -17.22
C ASP A 52 -8.91 -14.33 -16.13
N ILE A 53 -9.17 -13.37 -15.24
CA ILE A 53 -10.27 -13.43 -14.27
C ILE A 53 -11.65 -13.48 -14.97
N ALA A 54 -11.84 -12.72 -16.05
CA ALA A 54 -13.12 -12.61 -16.74
C ALA A 54 -13.42 -13.81 -17.65
N GLU A 55 -12.39 -14.34 -18.31
CA GLU A 55 -12.50 -15.41 -19.30
C GLU A 55 -12.13 -16.78 -18.74
N HIS A 56 -11.95 -16.90 -17.41
CA HIS A 56 -11.43 -18.11 -16.79
C HIS A 56 -12.32 -19.32 -17.04
N LYS A 57 -11.78 -20.33 -17.73
CA LYS A 57 -12.44 -21.61 -17.98
C LYS A 57 -11.91 -22.65 -17.02
N PHE A 58 -12.66 -22.92 -15.97
CA PHE A 58 -12.42 -24.03 -15.05
C PHE A 58 -12.86 -25.34 -15.71
N GLU A 59 -11.98 -26.34 -15.71
CA GLU A 59 -12.32 -27.68 -16.23
C GLU A 59 -12.94 -28.56 -15.14
N ASN A 60 -12.60 -28.30 -13.87
CA ASN A 60 -13.05 -29.08 -12.73
C ASN A 60 -13.42 -28.17 -11.54
N SER A 61 -14.37 -28.61 -10.71
CA SER A 61 -14.79 -27.90 -9.50
C SER A 61 -13.69 -27.80 -8.45
N GLU A 62 -12.73 -28.73 -8.44
CA GLU A 62 -11.56 -28.65 -7.55
C GLU A 62 -10.61 -27.51 -7.93
N GLU A 63 -10.45 -27.21 -9.23
CA GLU A 63 -9.63 -26.08 -9.69
C GLU A 63 -10.23 -24.75 -9.25
N GLU A 64 -11.56 -24.67 -9.33
CA GLU A 64 -12.34 -23.52 -8.89
C GLU A 64 -12.14 -23.27 -7.39
N ILE A 65 -12.19 -24.32 -6.55
CA ILE A 65 -11.94 -24.23 -5.11
C ILE A 65 -10.52 -23.73 -4.80
N ILE A 66 -9.51 -24.27 -5.50
CA ILE A 66 -8.11 -23.85 -5.35
C ILE A 66 -7.98 -22.36 -5.67
N TYR A 67 -8.49 -21.94 -6.82
CA TYR A 67 -8.42 -20.54 -7.26
C TYR A 67 -9.12 -19.59 -6.28
N TYR A 68 -10.35 -19.92 -5.87
CA TYR A 68 -11.12 -19.07 -4.97
C TYR A 68 -10.47 -18.95 -3.59
N ASN A 69 -9.80 -19.99 -3.10
CA ASN A 69 -9.07 -19.88 -1.84
C ASN A 69 -7.96 -18.81 -1.91
N TYR A 70 -7.15 -18.80 -2.97
CA TYR A 70 -6.11 -17.78 -3.16
C TYR A 70 -6.70 -16.38 -3.35
N ASN A 71 -7.75 -16.25 -4.18
CA ASN A 71 -8.43 -14.97 -4.40
C ASN A 71 -9.10 -14.45 -3.11
N ARG A 72 -9.68 -15.34 -2.29
CA ARG A 72 -10.30 -14.98 -1.01
C ARG A 72 -9.26 -14.46 -0.02
N ILE A 73 -8.12 -15.15 0.12
CA ILE A 73 -7.03 -14.70 0.99
C ILE A 73 -6.53 -13.31 0.56
N SER A 74 -6.33 -13.12 -0.75
CA SER A 74 -5.90 -11.83 -1.31
C SER A 74 -6.90 -10.70 -1.04
N LYS A 75 -8.21 -10.96 -1.18
CA LYS A 75 -9.27 -9.98 -0.88
C LYS A 75 -9.34 -9.62 0.60
N ILE A 76 -9.26 -10.61 1.49
CA ILE A 76 -9.26 -10.39 2.94
C ILE A 76 -8.05 -9.53 3.33
N PHE A 77 -6.87 -9.87 2.81
CA PHE A 77 -5.66 -9.09 3.03
C PHE A 77 -5.83 -7.65 2.54
N THR A 78 -6.29 -7.47 1.29
CA THR A 78 -6.47 -6.13 0.70
C THR A 78 -7.45 -5.28 1.51
N TYR A 79 -8.63 -5.81 1.84
CA TYR A 79 -9.62 -5.08 2.59
C TYR A 79 -9.14 -4.79 4.03
N GLY A 80 -8.61 -5.80 4.72
CA GLY A 80 -8.11 -5.66 6.08
C GLY A 80 -6.96 -4.66 6.20
N SER A 81 -5.97 -4.72 5.31
CA SER A 81 -4.83 -3.80 5.31
C SER A 81 -5.22 -2.36 4.97
N ASN A 82 -6.12 -2.14 4.01
CA ASN A 82 -6.58 -0.79 3.67
C ASN A 82 -7.41 -0.17 4.80
N VAL A 83 -8.33 -0.94 5.40
CA VAL A 83 -9.13 -0.48 6.55
C VAL A 83 -8.23 -0.21 7.76
N GLY A 84 -7.29 -1.10 8.06
CA GLY A 84 -6.32 -0.91 9.14
C GLY A 84 -5.47 0.35 8.95
N MET A 85 -5.03 0.63 7.72
CA MET A 85 -4.29 1.85 7.42
C MET A 85 -5.14 3.11 7.58
N LEU A 86 -6.40 3.09 7.10
CA LEU A 86 -7.32 4.20 7.28
C LEU A 86 -7.51 4.53 8.77
N VAL A 87 -7.80 3.51 9.60
CA VAL A 87 -7.96 3.70 11.05
C VAL A 87 -6.69 4.24 11.68
N THR A 88 -5.53 3.65 11.36
CA THR A 88 -4.24 4.08 11.91
C THR A 88 -3.91 5.54 11.55
N THR A 89 -4.14 5.91 10.29
CA THR A 89 -3.86 7.26 9.80
C THR A 89 -4.78 8.29 10.43
N LEU A 90 -6.07 7.97 10.58
CA LEU A 90 -7.02 8.84 11.29
C LEU A 90 -6.63 9.02 12.76
N LEU A 91 -6.26 7.93 13.45
CA LEU A 91 -5.81 8.00 14.85
C LEU A 91 -4.58 8.90 15.00
N LEU A 92 -3.58 8.77 14.12
CA LEU A 92 -2.39 9.61 14.13
C LEU A 92 -2.74 11.08 13.85
N TYR A 93 -3.64 11.33 12.90
CA TYR A 93 -4.08 12.68 12.57
C TYR A 93 -4.81 13.36 13.73
N PHE A 94 -5.72 12.66 14.41
CA PHE A 94 -6.51 13.20 15.53
C PHE A 94 -5.76 13.24 16.87
N ARG A 95 -4.68 12.45 17.03
CA ARG A 95 -3.88 12.42 18.27
C ARG A 95 -3.48 13.81 18.82
N PRO A 96 -2.89 14.74 18.05
CA PRO A 96 -2.55 16.07 18.57
C PRO A 96 -3.77 16.91 18.92
N LEU A 97 -4.91 16.74 18.23
CA LEU A 97 -6.16 17.43 18.59
C LEU A 97 -6.73 16.93 19.91
N MET A 98 -6.66 15.63 20.17
CA MET A 98 -7.06 15.05 21.45
C MET A 98 -6.16 15.57 22.58
N TYR A 99 -4.85 15.64 22.35
CA TYR A 99 -3.93 16.23 23.32
C TYR A 99 -4.27 17.70 23.59
N LEU A 100 -4.43 18.52 22.54
CA LEU A 100 -4.82 19.92 22.68
C LEU A 100 -6.16 20.08 23.44
N ALA A 101 -7.17 19.26 23.13
CA ALA A 101 -8.48 19.31 23.78
C ALA A 101 -8.41 18.99 25.29
N ILE A 102 -7.58 18.02 25.68
CA ILE A 102 -7.36 17.66 27.09
C ILE A 102 -6.54 18.74 27.80
N THR A 103 -5.44 19.20 27.19
CA THR A 103 -4.55 20.19 27.80
C THR A 103 -5.20 21.57 27.91
N ASN A 104 -6.09 21.96 26.97
CA ASN A 104 -6.89 23.20 27.05
C ASN A 104 -7.70 23.33 28.36
N GLN A 105 -7.99 22.21 29.04
CA GLN A 105 -8.67 22.20 30.33
C GLN A 105 -7.72 22.60 31.50
N GLU A 106 -6.41 22.42 31.34
CA GLU A 106 -5.36 22.90 32.25
C GLU A 106 -4.68 24.22 31.77
N LEU A 107 -4.92 24.61 30.52
CA LEU A 107 -4.31 25.74 29.81
C LEU A 107 -4.96 27.10 30.11
N ARG A 108 -5.14 27.45 31.39
CA ARG A 108 -5.30 28.88 31.73
C ARG A 108 -3.97 29.57 32.04
N ASN A 109 -2.87 28.81 32.14
CA ASN A 109 -1.63 29.28 32.76
C ASN A 109 -0.31 28.99 32.01
N SER A 110 -0.28 28.36 30.82
CA SER A 110 1.00 28.10 30.14
C SER A 110 0.94 28.24 28.61
N THR A 111 2.01 28.81 28.05
CA THR A 111 2.26 28.98 26.62
C THR A 111 2.83 27.68 26.04
N GLU A 112 1.98 26.72 25.71
CA GLU A 112 2.43 25.46 25.11
C GLU A 112 2.49 25.51 23.58
N SER A 113 3.49 24.81 23.03
CA SER A 113 3.81 24.74 21.61
C SER A 113 2.82 23.87 20.84
N PHE A 114 2.28 24.42 19.75
CA PHE A 114 1.36 23.69 18.88
C PHE A 114 2.06 22.48 18.23
N THR A 115 1.54 21.27 18.47
CA THR A 115 2.05 20.05 17.84
C THR A 115 1.24 19.68 16.58
N LEU A 116 1.94 19.42 15.48
CA LEU A 116 1.34 19.01 14.20
C LEU A 116 1.21 17.48 14.11
N PRO A 117 0.22 16.96 13.35
CA PRO A 117 0.00 15.52 13.18
C PRO A 117 1.09 14.82 12.36
N TYR A 118 1.72 15.54 11.43
CA TYR A 118 2.91 15.09 10.72
C TYR A 118 4.05 16.07 11.00
N ARG A 119 5.26 15.55 11.21
CA ARG A 119 6.41 16.38 11.53
C ARG A 119 7.02 16.93 10.25
N ILE A 120 6.63 18.15 9.92
CA ILE A 120 7.18 18.88 8.80
C ILE A 120 7.87 20.14 9.29
N HIS A 121 9.04 20.43 8.72
CA HIS A 121 9.67 21.72 8.92
C HIS A 121 8.80 22.80 8.30
N THR A 122 8.27 23.69 9.14
CA THR A 122 7.53 24.88 8.69
C THR A 122 8.50 26.04 8.56
N PHE A 123 8.43 26.78 7.45
CA PHE A 123 9.29 27.95 7.22
C PHE A 123 8.86 29.19 8.02
N PHE A 124 7.76 29.09 8.78
CA PHE A 124 7.17 30.17 9.56
C PHE A 124 6.72 29.63 10.92
N ASP A 125 6.88 30.42 11.98
CA ASP A 125 6.49 30.00 13.32
C ASP A 125 4.97 29.92 13.49
N ILE A 126 4.50 28.79 14.00
CA ILE A 126 3.10 28.57 14.34
C ILE A 126 2.84 29.22 15.71
N THR A 127 2.59 30.53 15.68
CA THR A 127 2.32 31.32 16.89
C THR A 127 0.83 31.53 17.14
N ASN A 128 0.00 31.43 16.09
CA ASN A 128 -1.43 31.74 16.15
C ASN A 128 -2.30 30.52 15.85
N LEU A 129 -3.48 30.46 16.48
CA LEU A 129 -4.48 29.42 16.22
C LEU A 129 -4.90 29.36 14.75
N ARG A 130 -5.01 30.53 14.09
CA ARG A 130 -5.34 30.63 12.65
C ARG A 130 -4.30 29.94 11.77
N THR A 131 -3.00 30.18 12.04
CA THR A 131 -1.91 29.54 11.29
C THR A 131 -1.87 28.03 11.57
N TYR A 132 -2.16 27.62 12.80
CA TYR A 132 -2.27 26.20 13.16
C TYR A 132 -3.38 25.50 12.37
N THR A 133 -4.59 26.07 12.31
CA THR A 133 -5.72 25.48 11.55
C THR A 133 -5.42 25.41 10.06
N LEU A 134 -4.79 26.43 9.47
CA LEU A 134 -4.41 26.43 8.05
C LEU A 134 -3.37 25.33 7.76
N MET A 135 -2.36 25.18 8.61
CA MET A 135 -1.38 24.09 8.47
C MET A 135 -2.05 22.73 8.61
N TYR A 136 -2.96 22.56 9.57
CA TYR A 136 -3.69 21.31 9.76
C TYR A 136 -4.53 20.93 8.53
N LEU A 137 -5.22 21.90 7.92
CA LEU A 137 -5.94 21.71 6.65
C LEU A 137 -4.99 21.37 5.48
N TYR A 138 -3.79 21.96 5.45
CA TYR A 138 -2.77 21.65 4.45
C TYR A 138 -2.22 20.22 4.60
N LEU A 139 -2.18 19.67 5.82
CA LEU A 139 -1.72 18.30 6.09
C LEU A 139 -2.79 17.24 5.80
N PHE A 140 -4.06 17.61 5.64
CA PHE A 140 -5.17 16.68 5.39
C PHE A 140 -4.94 15.72 4.19
N PRO A 141 -4.42 16.17 3.02
CA PRO A 141 -4.16 15.27 1.89
C PRO A 141 -3.13 14.17 2.17
N MET A 142 -2.32 14.29 3.22
CA MET A 142 -1.35 13.25 3.60
C MET A 142 -2.03 11.94 4.00
N ILE A 143 -3.27 12.03 4.51
CA ILE A 143 -4.09 10.85 4.81
C ILE A 143 -4.34 10.04 3.54
N TYR A 144 -4.67 10.73 2.44
CA TYR A 144 -4.91 10.10 1.16
C TYR A 144 -3.65 9.42 0.60
N ILE A 145 -2.48 10.07 0.75
CA ILE A 145 -1.19 9.51 0.32
C ILE A 145 -0.90 8.18 1.05
N ALA A 146 -1.16 8.11 2.35
CA ALA A 146 -0.98 6.89 3.14
C ALA A 146 -1.89 5.73 2.68
N ILE A 147 -3.14 6.04 2.31
CA ILE A 147 -4.08 5.05 1.75
C ILE A 147 -3.59 4.58 0.37
N CYS A 148 -3.14 5.50 -0.49
CA CYS A 148 -2.58 5.16 -1.79
C CYS A 148 -1.35 4.25 -1.69
N HIS A 149 -0.46 4.51 -0.73
CA HIS A 149 0.70 3.65 -0.45
C HIS A 149 0.27 2.21 -0.16
N MET A 150 -0.71 2.01 0.72
CA MET A 150 -1.19 0.67 1.07
C MET A 150 -1.94 0.01 -0.07
N ALA A 151 -2.74 0.76 -0.83
CA ALA A 151 -3.40 0.24 -2.02
C ALA A 151 -2.38 -0.27 -3.05
N ALA A 152 -1.26 0.45 -3.23
CA ALA A 152 -0.20 0.05 -4.14
C ALA A 152 0.53 -1.22 -3.67
N ILE A 153 0.82 -1.35 -2.37
CA ILE A 153 1.37 -2.60 -1.80
C ILE A 153 0.38 -3.76 -1.97
N CYS A 154 -0.91 -3.53 -1.71
CA CYS A 154 -1.95 -4.55 -1.88
C CYS A 154 -2.04 -5.01 -3.34
N LEU A 155 -1.89 -4.11 -4.32
CA LEU A 155 -1.87 -4.47 -5.74
C LEU A 155 -0.76 -5.48 -6.06
N VAL A 156 0.45 -5.27 -5.53
CA VAL A 156 1.56 -6.22 -5.72
C VAL A 156 1.23 -7.57 -5.10
N ILE A 157 0.66 -7.58 -3.90
CA ILE A 157 0.28 -8.82 -3.21
C ILE A 157 -0.83 -9.56 -3.96
N VAL A 158 -1.82 -8.86 -4.52
CA VAL A 158 -2.86 -9.44 -5.38
C VAL A 158 -2.25 -10.11 -6.60
N LEU A 159 -1.30 -9.45 -7.28
CA LEU A 159 -0.60 -10.03 -8.43
C LEU A 159 0.14 -11.32 -8.06
N VAL A 160 0.86 -11.32 -6.93
CA VAL A 160 1.57 -12.51 -6.42
C VAL A 160 0.59 -13.64 -6.12
N PHE A 161 -0.52 -13.36 -5.44
CA PHE A 161 -1.52 -14.40 -5.14
C PHE A 161 -2.21 -14.95 -6.39
N HIS A 162 -2.50 -14.11 -7.39
CA HIS A 162 -3.05 -14.55 -8.67
C HIS A 162 -2.10 -15.52 -9.38
N ILE A 163 -0.81 -15.16 -9.47
CA ILE A 163 0.23 -16.01 -10.03
C ILE A 163 0.35 -17.34 -9.26
N CYS A 164 0.36 -17.29 -7.92
CA CYS A 164 0.40 -18.49 -7.08
C CYS A 164 -0.83 -19.38 -7.32
N GLY A 165 -2.01 -18.79 -7.51
CA GLY A 165 -3.23 -19.51 -7.86
C GLY A 165 -3.12 -20.22 -9.22
N GLU A 166 -2.66 -19.51 -10.25
CA GLU A 166 -2.42 -20.09 -11.58
C GLU A 166 -1.41 -21.24 -11.53
N LEU A 167 -0.32 -21.09 -10.79
CA LEU A 167 0.68 -22.14 -10.60
C LEU A 167 0.12 -23.36 -9.84
N ALA A 168 -0.76 -23.14 -8.86
CA ALA A 168 -1.42 -24.21 -8.13
C ALA A 168 -2.38 -25.00 -9.02
N ILE A 169 -3.20 -24.33 -9.83
CA ILE A 169 -4.07 -24.97 -10.83
C ILE A 169 -3.24 -25.76 -11.83
N LEU A 170 -2.16 -25.16 -12.34
CA LEU A 170 -1.29 -25.83 -13.30
C LEU A 170 -0.64 -27.09 -12.72
N SER A 171 -0.17 -27.03 -11.47
CA SER A 171 0.36 -28.19 -10.74
C SER A 171 -0.72 -29.27 -10.55
N TYR A 172 -1.95 -28.87 -10.22
CA TYR A 172 -3.09 -29.78 -10.11
C TYR A 172 -3.38 -30.49 -11.45
N ARG A 173 -3.42 -29.73 -12.55
CA ARG A 173 -3.64 -30.28 -13.89
C ARG A 173 -2.56 -31.28 -14.28
N ILE A 174 -1.28 -30.94 -14.11
CA ILE A 174 -0.15 -31.83 -14.43
C ILE A 174 -0.28 -33.18 -13.72
N ARG A 175 -0.78 -33.20 -12.48
CA ARG A 175 -0.99 -34.43 -11.70
C ARG A 175 -2.16 -35.28 -12.20
N HIS A 176 -3.09 -34.70 -12.95
CA HIS A 176 -4.32 -35.34 -13.42
C HIS A 176 -4.45 -35.35 -14.96
N VAL A 177 -3.32 -35.27 -15.69
CA VAL A 177 -3.31 -35.31 -17.16
C VAL A 177 -3.65 -36.71 -17.69
N GLU A 178 -4.76 -36.81 -18.42
CA GLU A 178 -4.94 -37.81 -19.48
C GLU A 178 -4.42 -37.25 -20.83
N GLU A 179 -3.90 -38.14 -21.70
CA GLU A 179 -3.03 -37.85 -22.86
C GLU A 179 -3.49 -36.74 -23.83
N ASN A 180 -4.78 -36.39 -23.88
CA ASN A 180 -5.31 -35.37 -24.80
C ASN A 180 -5.12 -33.90 -24.35
N SER A 181 -4.76 -33.64 -23.09
CA SER A 181 -4.71 -32.27 -22.52
C SER A 181 -3.34 -31.59 -22.59
N GLN A 182 -2.30 -32.28 -23.06
CA GLN A 182 -0.90 -31.82 -22.96
C GLN A 182 -0.62 -30.50 -23.72
N ILE A 183 -1.26 -30.29 -24.88
CA ILE A 183 -0.99 -29.11 -25.73
C ILE A 183 -1.44 -27.82 -25.03
N MET A 184 -2.60 -27.84 -24.36
CA MET A 184 -3.13 -26.66 -23.65
C MET A 184 -2.28 -26.33 -22.41
N LEU A 185 -1.79 -27.36 -21.71
CA LEU A 185 -0.93 -27.19 -20.54
C LEU A 185 0.43 -26.61 -20.88
N VAL A 186 1.06 -27.09 -21.95
CA VAL A 186 2.32 -26.53 -22.44
C VAL A 186 2.13 -25.06 -22.83
N HIS A 187 1.01 -24.70 -23.46
CA HIS A 187 0.73 -23.30 -23.80
C HIS A 187 0.59 -22.41 -22.56
N ARG A 188 -0.17 -22.86 -21.55
CA ARG A 188 -0.41 -22.10 -20.31
C ARG A 188 0.85 -21.97 -19.45
N PHE A 189 1.61 -23.06 -19.30
CA PHE A 189 2.93 -23.05 -18.65
C PHE A 189 3.89 -22.09 -19.36
N ARG A 190 3.96 -22.15 -20.70
CA ARG A 190 4.78 -21.23 -21.48
C ARG A 190 4.35 -19.78 -21.28
N ASN A 191 3.05 -19.51 -21.13
CA ASN A 191 2.55 -18.16 -20.90
C ASN A 191 2.90 -17.64 -19.50
N ILE A 192 2.74 -18.47 -18.46
CA ILE A 192 3.10 -18.14 -17.08
C ILE A 192 4.61 -17.91 -16.95
N VAL A 193 5.44 -18.80 -17.50
CA VAL A 193 6.90 -18.63 -17.53
C VAL A 193 7.28 -17.36 -18.30
N ARG A 194 6.61 -17.08 -19.43
CA ARG A 194 6.89 -15.85 -20.20
C ARG A 194 6.45 -14.59 -19.45
N MET A 195 5.36 -14.61 -18.70
CA MET A 195 4.98 -13.51 -17.82
C MET A 195 6.01 -13.29 -16.71
N HIS A 196 6.43 -14.35 -16.02
CA HIS A 196 7.47 -14.27 -15.00
C HIS A 196 8.79 -13.75 -15.55
N LEU A 197 9.24 -14.27 -16.69
CA LEU A 197 10.47 -13.80 -17.34
C LEU A 197 10.37 -12.35 -17.82
N LYS A 198 9.17 -11.85 -18.17
CA LYS A 198 8.95 -10.44 -18.50
C LYS A 198 8.91 -9.52 -17.27
N ILE A 199 8.61 -10.03 -16.09
CA ILE A 199 8.62 -9.25 -14.85
C ILE A 199 10.03 -9.20 -14.25
N ILE A 200 10.81 -10.27 -14.43
CA ILE A 200 12.19 -10.41 -13.91
C ILE A 200 13.23 -9.69 -14.79
N ARG A 201 12.93 -9.49 -16.08
CA ARG A 201 13.82 -8.84 -17.05
C ARG A 201 13.39 -7.41 -17.34
#